data_AF-A0A968WYN7-F1
#
_entry.id   AF-A0A968WYN7-F1
#
_cell.length_a   1.000
_cell.length_b   1.000
_cell.length_c   1.000
_cell.angle_alpha   90.00
_cell.angle_beta   90.00
_cell.angle_gamma   90.00
#
_symmetry.space_group_name_H-M   'P 1'
#
loop_
_entity.id
_entity.type
_entity.pdbx_description
1 polymer ?
#
loop_
_entity_poly.entity_id
_entity_poly.type
_entity_poly.pdbx_seq_one_letter_code
_entity_poly.pdbx_strand_id
1 'polypeptide(L)'
;MNHHAALPALDWVKRVNRSWVVRSDLNHHAESWLSYLAGLDDGRLQKSCEIARAMCSIRDRQIDPKPWFYAGLFSLATFEEAKLFIPTHRLTKSVVPVMRDHPDVLLWIDRVGPETDELVFRLRREVDRLIESPSLNDE
;
A
#
# COMPACT_ATOMS: atom_id res chain seq x y z
N MET A 1 17.95 -13.03 20.36
CA MET A 1 17.41 -14.19 19.60
C MET A 1 17.33 -13.80 18.13
N ASN A 2 18.14 -14.48 17.32
CA ASN A 2 18.09 -14.69 15.87
C ASN A 2 18.09 -13.46 14.93
N HIS A 3 19.28 -13.19 14.38
CA HIS A 3 19.48 -12.55 13.07
C HIS A 3 18.85 -13.42 11.97
N HIS A 4 17.52 -13.37 11.82
CA HIS A 4 16.95 -13.68 10.53
C HIS A 4 17.41 -12.56 9.60
N ALA A 5 18.28 -12.87 8.63
CA ALA A 5 18.51 -11.96 7.51
C ALA A 5 17.13 -11.56 7.00
N ALA A 6 16.76 -10.30 7.19
CA ALA A 6 15.43 -9.84 6.86
C ALA A 6 15.24 -10.11 5.36
N LEU A 7 14.19 -10.86 5.00
CA LEU A 7 13.88 -11.13 3.60
C LEU A 7 13.95 -9.82 2.79
N PRO A 8 14.39 -9.83 1.52
CA PRO A 8 14.28 -8.67 0.66
C PRO A 8 12.84 -8.11 0.62
N ALA A 9 12.67 -6.81 0.41
CA ALA A 9 11.38 -6.12 0.43
C ALA A 9 10.32 -6.86 -0.40
N LEU A 10 10.67 -7.15 -1.65
CA LEU A 10 9.83 -7.87 -2.61
C LEU A 10 9.41 -9.27 -2.13
N ASP A 11 10.35 -10.07 -1.60
CA ASP A 11 10.06 -11.44 -1.17
C ASP A 11 9.14 -11.48 0.04
N TRP A 12 9.31 -10.54 0.97
CA TRP A 12 8.40 -10.37 2.09
C TRP A 12 7.01 -9.96 1.63
N VAL A 13 6.89 -9.01 0.70
CA VAL A 13 5.59 -8.57 0.15
C VAL A 13 4.88 -9.74 -0.51
N LYS A 14 5.57 -10.51 -1.36
CA LYS A 14 5.01 -11.71 -2.00
C LYS A 14 4.54 -12.73 -0.96
N ARG A 15 5.34 -12.98 0.08
CA ARG A 15 4.98 -13.91 1.16
C ARG A 15 3.75 -13.44 1.95
N VAL A 16 3.71 -12.16 2.33
CA VAL A 16 2.61 -11.58 3.10
C VAL A 16 1.32 -11.57 2.28
N ASN A 17 1.38 -11.11 1.03
CA ASN A 17 0.21 -11.06 0.15
C ASN A 17 -0.43 -12.45 -0.03
N ARG A 18 0.40 -13.50 -0.17
CA ARG A 18 -0.06 -14.91 -0.28
C ARG A 18 -0.58 -15.49 1.02
N SER A 19 -0.19 -14.95 2.17
CA SER A 19 -0.56 -15.48 3.48
C SER A 19 -2.00 -15.17 3.90
N TRP A 20 -2.65 -14.20 3.24
CA TRP A 20 -3.99 -13.78 3.59
C TRP A 20 -5.00 -14.31 2.57
N VAL A 21 -6.07 -14.94 3.08
CA VAL A 21 -7.28 -15.17 2.29
C VAL A 21 -7.98 -13.81 2.15
N VAL A 22 -7.93 -13.24 0.95
CA VAL A 22 -8.59 -11.96 0.62
C VAL A 22 -9.76 -12.27 -0.31
N ARG A 23 -10.99 -11.98 0.14
CA ARG A 23 -12.23 -12.30 -0.60
C ARG A 23 -12.50 -11.39 -1.81
N SER A 24 -11.55 -10.56 -2.21
CA SER A 24 -11.78 -9.42 -3.12
C SER A 24 -10.72 -9.26 -4.21
N ASP A 25 -10.01 -10.34 -4.58
CA ASP A 25 -8.98 -10.37 -5.64
C ASP A 25 -7.81 -9.37 -5.48
N LEU A 26 -7.75 -8.61 -4.38
CA LEU A 26 -6.69 -7.63 -4.12
C LEU A 26 -5.31 -8.28 -4.04
N ASN A 27 -5.25 -9.56 -3.66
CA ASN A 27 -4.03 -10.35 -3.76
C ASN A 27 -3.58 -10.46 -5.22
N HIS A 28 -4.46 -10.88 -6.13
CA HIS A 28 -4.16 -11.00 -7.55
C HIS A 28 -3.79 -9.65 -8.17
N HIS A 29 -4.52 -8.59 -7.83
CA HIS A 29 -4.18 -7.24 -8.28
C HIS A 29 -2.80 -6.77 -7.80
N ALA A 30 -2.43 -7.09 -6.55
CA ALA A 30 -1.10 -6.82 -6.02
C ALA A 30 -0.01 -7.63 -6.74
N GLU A 31 -0.26 -8.91 -7.07
CA GLU A 31 0.69 -9.70 -7.87
C GLU A 31 0.87 -9.10 -9.28
N SER A 32 -0.23 -8.76 -9.95
CA SER A 32 -0.21 -8.10 -11.28
C SER A 32 0.50 -6.74 -11.24
N TRP A 33 0.29 -5.96 -10.19
CA TRP A 33 0.98 -4.69 -9.97
C TRP A 33 2.50 -4.87 -9.82
N LEU A 34 2.94 -5.83 -9.00
CA LEU A 34 4.35 -6.14 -8.82
C LEU A 34 5.00 -6.59 -10.14
N SER A 35 4.32 -7.43 -10.91
CA SER A 35 4.78 -7.86 -12.23
C SER A 35 4.86 -6.70 -13.23
N TYR A 36 3.89 -5.79 -13.21
CA TYR A 36 3.89 -4.59 -14.03
C TYR A 36 5.07 -3.67 -13.69
N LEU A 37 5.29 -3.36 -12.40
CA LEU A 37 6.43 -2.54 -11.98
C LEU A 37 7.79 -3.19 -12.31
N ALA A 38 7.90 -4.52 -12.18
CA ALA A 38 9.10 -5.24 -12.58
C ALA A 38 9.38 -5.12 -14.09
N GLY A 39 8.34 -5.01 -14.92
CA GLY A 39 8.48 -4.79 -16.36
C GLY A 39 8.87 -3.36 -16.74
N LEU A 40 8.52 -2.37 -15.91
CA LEU A 40 8.92 -0.98 -16.12
C LEU A 40 10.37 -0.71 -15.71
N ASP A 41 10.86 -1.39 -14.66
CA ASP A 41 12.20 -1.24 -14.09
C ASP A 41 12.58 0.22 -13.76
N ASP A 42 11.61 1.00 -13.29
CA ASP A 42 11.74 2.43 -12.99
C ASP A 42 12.10 2.73 -11.52
N GLY A 43 12.51 1.71 -10.77
CA GLY A 43 12.83 1.79 -9.33
C GLY A 43 11.61 1.81 -8.39
N ARG A 44 10.37 1.99 -8.87
CA ARG A 44 9.18 2.03 -7.99
C ARG A 44 8.88 0.69 -7.34
N LEU A 45 9.28 -0.43 -7.94
CA LEU A 45 9.05 -1.77 -7.39
C LEU A 45 9.61 -1.91 -5.97
N GLN A 46 10.90 -1.59 -5.82
CA GLN A 46 11.60 -1.71 -4.55
C GLN A 46 11.01 -0.75 -3.51
N LYS A 47 10.87 0.53 -3.88
CA LYS A 47 10.33 1.55 -2.97
C LYS A 47 8.92 1.22 -2.51
N SER A 48 8.04 0.77 -3.40
CA SER A 48 6.67 0.35 -3.05
C SER A 48 6.66 -0.81 -2.06
N CYS A 49 7.57 -1.78 -2.23
CA CYS A 49 7.66 -2.91 -1.32
C CYS A 49 8.21 -2.51 0.06
N GLU A 50 9.16 -1.57 0.12
CA GLU A 50 9.69 -1.02 1.37
C GLU A 50 8.63 -0.23 2.13
N ILE A 51 7.86 0.62 1.45
CA ILE A 51 6.76 1.38 2.05
C ILE A 51 5.69 0.41 2.59
N ALA A 52 5.30 -0.62 1.83
CA ALA A 52 4.34 -1.63 2.29
C ALA A 52 4.79 -2.32 3.60
N ARG A 53 6.07 -2.66 3.70
CA ARG A 53 6.67 -3.24 4.91
C ARG A 53 6.70 -2.25 6.08
N ALA A 54 7.11 -1.02 5.83
CA ALA A 54 7.18 0.03 6.84
C ALA A 54 5.79 0.33 7.41
N MET A 55 4.78 0.50 6.55
CA MET A 55 3.37 0.67 6.94
C MET A 55 2.89 -0.46 7.87
N CYS A 56 3.22 -1.72 7.53
CA CYS A 56 2.85 -2.86 8.37
C CYS A 56 3.57 -2.89 9.73
N SER A 57 4.75 -2.27 9.82
CA SER A 57 5.53 -2.18 11.07
C SER A 57 5.09 -1.02 11.97
N ILE A 58 4.57 0.07 11.39
CA ILE A 58 4.06 1.25 12.13
C ILE A 58 2.74 0.95 12.83
N ARG A 59 1.90 0.11 12.21
CA ARG A 59 0.60 -0.29 12.73
C ARG A 59 0.73 -1.02 14.08
N ASP A 60 -0.24 -0.77 14.98
CA ASP A 60 -0.46 -1.65 16.13
C ASP A 60 -0.73 -3.10 15.70
N ARG A 61 -0.11 -4.07 16.38
CA ARG A 61 -0.26 -5.49 16.10
C ARG A 61 -1.71 -5.98 16.19
N GLN A 62 -2.56 -5.31 16.98
CA GLN A 62 -3.98 -5.66 17.15
C GLN A 62 -4.88 -5.19 16.00
N ILE A 63 -4.43 -4.24 15.17
CA ILE A 63 -5.19 -3.70 14.04
C ILE A 63 -5.01 -4.61 12.81
N ASP A 64 -6.02 -4.71 11.95
CA ASP A 64 -5.94 -5.43 10.67
C ASP A 64 -4.76 -4.91 9.83
N PRO A 65 -3.79 -5.77 9.44
CA PRO A 65 -2.65 -5.36 8.63
C PRO A 65 -3.00 -5.02 7.17
N LYS A 66 -4.14 -5.49 6.64
CA LYS A 66 -4.46 -5.38 5.20
C LYS A 66 -4.53 -3.93 4.69
N PRO A 67 -5.27 -3.00 5.32
CA PRO A 67 -5.33 -1.61 4.86
C PRO A 67 -3.95 -0.96 4.80
N TRP A 68 -3.10 -1.24 5.79
CA TRP A 68 -1.74 -0.70 5.90
C TRP A 68 -0.81 -1.25 4.82
N PHE A 69 -0.87 -2.55 4.58
CA PHE A 69 -0.09 -3.21 3.53
C PHE A 69 -0.42 -2.65 2.15
N TYR A 70 -1.70 -2.65 1.76
CA TYR A 70 -2.10 -2.21 0.42
C TYR A 70 -1.99 -0.69 0.24
N ALA A 71 -2.18 0.10 1.29
CA ALA A 71 -1.90 1.54 1.26
C ALA A 71 -0.43 1.82 0.88
N GLY A 72 0.50 1.11 1.52
CA GLY A 72 1.92 1.28 1.20
C GLY A 72 2.32 0.69 -0.16
N LEU A 73 1.74 -0.45 -0.55
CA LEU A 73 2.09 -1.11 -1.81
C LEU A 73 1.68 -0.31 -3.05
N PHE A 74 0.54 0.37 -3.00
CA PHE A 74 0.01 1.17 -4.11
C PHE A 74 0.31 2.67 -3.99
N SER A 75 1.10 3.09 -2.99
CA SER A 75 1.31 4.50 -2.68
C SER A 75 1.96 5.31 -3.81
N LEU A 76 2.70 4.63 -4.70
CA LEU A 76 3.39 5.22 -5.85
C LEU A 76 2.68 4.97 -7.19
N ALA A 77 1.45 4.46 -7.15
CA ALA A 77 0.65 4.29 -8.36
C ALA A 77 0.29 5.66 -8.97
N THR A 78 0.37 5.75 -10.28
CA THR A 78 -0.22 6.87 -11.03
C THR A 78 -1.73 6.75 -11.06
N PHE A 79 -2.39 7.80 -11.55
CA PHE A 79 -3.85 7.83 -11.64
C PHE A 79 -4.41 6.67 -12.50
N GLU A 80 -3.82 6.43 -13.67
CA GLU A 80 -4.27 5.35 -14.56
C GLU A 80 -3.95 3.96 -13.99
N GLU A 81 -2.80 3.81 -13.35
CA GLU A 81 -2.45 2.56 -12.67
C GLU A 81 -3.40 2.27 -11.51
N ALA A 82 -3.77 3.27 -10.70
CA ALA A 82 -4.73 3.09 -9.62
C ALA A 82 -6.13 2.69 -10.15
N LYS A 83 -6.56 3.27 -11.27
CA LYS A 83 -7.81 2.86 -11.94
C LYS A 83 -7.75 1.42 -12.46
N LEU A 84 -6.59 0.97 -12.95
CA LEU A 84 -6.40 -0.36 -13.50
C LEU A 84 -6.28 -1.44 -12.42
N PHE A 85 -5.43 -1.22 -11.42
CA PHE A 85 -5.06 -2.25 -10.44
C PHE A 85 -5.92 -2.23 -9.18
N ILE A 86 -6.54 -1.11 -8.81
CA ILE A 86 -7.42 -1.04 -7.63
C ILE A 86 -8.82 -0.47 -7.91
N PRO A 87 -9.51 -0.87 -8.99
CA PRO A 87 -10.72 -0.21 -9.48
C PRO A 87 -11.86 -0.17 -8.45
N THR A 88 -12.00 -1.22 -7.63
CA THR A 88 -13.09 -1.39 -6.67
C THR A 88 -12.67 -1.16 -5.21
N HIS A 89 -11.37 -0.97 -4.94
CA HIS A 89 -10.84 -0.89 -3.58
C HIS A 89 -10.86 0.55 -3.05
N ARG A 90 -12.05 1.01 -2.67
CA ARG A 90 -12.31 2.41 -2.27
C ARG A 90 -11.39 2.90 -1.15
N LEU A 91 -11.15 2.09 -0.11
CA LEU A 91 -10.22 2.43 0.97
C LEU A 91 -8.79 2.60 0.46
N THR A 92 -8.27 1.66 -0.32
CA THR A 92 -6.90 1.78 -0.86
C THR A 92 -6.80 2.99 -1.78
N LYS A 93 -7.78 3.20 -2.68
CA LYS A 93 -7.84 4.39 -3.55
C LYS A 93 -7.87 5.69 -2.76
N SER A 94 -8.57 5.74 -1.62
CA SER A 94 -8.62 6.97 -0.83
C SER A 94 -7.28 7.34 -0.21
N VAL A 95 -6.35 6.40 -0.07
CA VAL A 95 -5.02 6.65 0.52
C VAL A 95 -3.99 7.01 -0.55
N VAL A 96 -4.09 6.43 -1.75
CA VAL A 96 -3.16 6.70 -2.87
C VAL A 96 -3.14 8.20 -3.19
N PRO A 97 -1.98 8.89 -3.11
CA PRO A 97 -1.89 10.34 -3.22
C PRO A 97 -2.61 10.94 -4.43
N VAL A 98 -2.38 10.40 -5.62
CA VAL A 98 -2.96 10.91 -6.88
C VAL A 98 -4.47 10.67 -7.03
N MET A 99 -5.09 9.91 -6.12
CA MET A 99 -6.52 9.60 -6.15
C MET A 99 -7.34 10.35 -5.09
N ARG A 100 -6.68 11.05 -4.15
CA ARG A 100 -7.35 11.61 -2.95
C ARG A 100 -8.45 12.62 -3.27
N ASP A 101 -8.26 13.39 -4.33
CA ASP A 101 -9.19 14.43 -4.80
C ASP A 101 -10.13 13.94 -5.90
N HIS A 102 -10.08 12.64 -6.24
CA HIS A 102 -10.97 12.08 -7.25
C HIS A 102 -12.43 12.12 -6.75
N PRO A 103 -13.42 12.53 -7.57
CA PRO A 103 -14.81 12.65 -7.14
C PRO A 103 -15.38 11.39 -6.47
N ASP A 104 -15.08 10.20 -7.00
CA ASP A 104 -15.54 8.94 -6.40
C ASP A 104 -14.96 8.67 -5.00
N VAL A 105 -13.73 9.15 -4.76
CA VAL A 105 -13.09 9.02 -3.45
C VAL A 105 -13.73 9.98 -2.47
N LEU A 106 -13.91 11.25 -2.85
CA LEU A 106 -14.57 12.26 -2.02
C LEU A 106 -15.99 11.82 -1.63
N LEU A 107 -16.79 11.41 -2.62
CA LEU A 107 -18.16 10.90 -2.39
C LEU A 107 -18.20 9.67 -1.49
N TRP A 108 -17.16 8.84 -1.51
CA TRP A 108 -17.09 7.68 -0.61
C TRP A 108 -16.69 8.10 0.80
N ILE A 109 -15.70 8.98 0.96
CA ILE A 109 -15.25 9.51 2.25
C ILE A 109 -16.40 10.23 2.98
N ASP A 110 -17.21 11.02 2.28
CA ASP A 110 -18.39 11.68 2.85
C ASP A 110 -19.44 10.71 3.44
N ARG A 111 -19.34 9.41 3.11
CA ARG A 111 -20.29 8.36 3.52
C ARG A 111 -19.71 7.36 4.51
N VAL A 112 -18.42 7.41 4.83
CA VAL A 112 -17.84 6.49 5.79
C VAL A 112 -18.09 6.94 7.22
N GLY A 113 -18.10 5.98 8.16
CA GLY A 113 -18.18 6.30 9.58
C GLY A 113 -16.85 6.85 10.14
N PRO A 114 -16.89 7.43 11.36
CA PRO A 114 -15.74 8.11 11.97
C PRO A 114 -14.51 7.20 12.12
N GLU A 115 -14.70 5.91 12.42
CA GLU A 115 -13.58 4.96 12.54
C GLU A 115 -12.82 4.75 11.22
N THR A 116 -13.55 4.73 10.10
CA THR A 116 -12.94 4.57 8.78
C THR A 116 -12.27 5.86 8.34
N ASP A 117 -12.86 7.02 8.65
CA ASP A 117 -12.26 8.31 8.37
C ASP A 117 -10.93 8.48 9.14
N GLU A 118 -10.91 8.14 10.44
CA GLU A 118 -9.68 8.15 11.24
C GLU A 118 -8.63 7.19 10.68
N LEU A 119 -9.03 5.98 10.26
CA LEU A 119 -8.12 5.04 9.62
C LEU A 119 -7.54 5.63 8.32
N VAL A 120 -8.35 6.23 7.46
CA VAL A 120 -7.89 6.85 6.21
C VAL A 120 -6.92 8.00 6.51
N PHE A 121 -7.25 8.86 7.48
CA PHE A 121 -6.37 9.95 7.92
C PHE A 121 -5.00 9.42 8.36
N ARG A 122 -4.98 8.40 9.22
CA ARG A 122 -3.73 7.78 9.70
C ARG A 122 -2.93 7.16 8.55
N LEU A 123 -3.59 6.45 7.65
CA LEU A 123 -2.93 5.82 6.50
C LEU A 123 -2.32 6.86 5.56
N ARG A 124 -3.05 7.93 5.23
CA ARG A 124 -2.55 9.04 4.39
C ARG A 124 -1.31 9.68 5.00
N ARG A 125 -1.36 10.03 6.29
CA ARG A 125 -0.24 10.65 7.01
C ARG A 125 1.03 9.81 6.96
N GLU A 126 0.92 8.51 7.24
CA GLU A 126 2.10 7.64 7.25
C GLU A 126 2.63 7.34 5.85
N VAL A 127 1.75 7.25 4.84
CA VAL A 127 2.16 7.13 3.44
C VAL A 127 2.97 8.35 3.01
N ASP A 128 2.48 9.56 3.28
CA ASP A 128 3.15 10.80 2.87
C ASP A 128 4.55 10.88 3.50
N ARG A 129 4.64 10.61 4.82
CA ARG A 129 5.91 10.56 5.55
C ARG A 129 6.91 9.56 4.93
N LEU A 130 6.45 8.39 4.51
CA LEU A 130 7.31 7.33 3.96
C LEU A 130 7.70 7.58 2.50
N ILE A 131 6.88 8.27 1.72
CA ILE A 131 7.22 8.70 0.36
C ILE A 131 8.31 9.78 0.41
N GLU A 132 8.17 10.74 1.32
CA GLU A 132 9.11 11.86 1.49
C GLU A 132 10.43 11.44 2.16
N SER A 133 10.45 10.29 2.84
CA SER A 133 11.67 9.76 3.46
C SER A 133 12.67 9.27 2.41
N PRO A 134 13.93 9.76 2.41
CA PRO A 134 14.97 9.22 1.54
C PRO A 134 15.14 7.72 1.83
N SER A 135 15.37 6.93 0.79
CA SER A 135 15.59 5.48 0.94
C SER A 135 16.83 5.25 1.82
N LEU A 136 16.71 4.40 2.83
CA LEU A 136 17.73 4.11 3.85
C LEU A 136 18.98 3.37 3.33
N ASN A 137 19.33 3.49 2.04
CA ASN A 137 20.42 2.74 1.41
C ASN A 137 21.55 3.63 0.84
N ASP A 138 21.75 4.83 1.41
CA ASP A 138 22.89 5.71 1.09
C ASP A 138 23.92 5.79 2.24
N GLU A 139 24.21 4.67 2.91
CA GLU A 139 25.40 4.50 3.78
C GLU A 139 26.17 3.22 3.45
#